data_AF-A0A933A1V0-F1
#
_entry.id   AF-A0A933A1V0-F1
#
_cell.length_a   1.000
_cell.length_b   1.000
_cell.length_c   1.000
_cell.angle_alpha   90.00
_cell.angle_beta   90.00
_cell.angle_gamma   90.00
#
_symmetry.space_group_name_H-M   'P 1'
#
loop_
_entity.id
_entity.type
_entity.pdbx_description
1 polymer ?
#
loop_
_entity_poly.entity_id
_entity_poly.type
_entity_poly.pdbx_seq_one_letter_code
_entity_poly.pdbx_strand_id
1 'polypeptide(L)'
;MTTGDARPSPVFMSTVGRMWEHYLPGDSFDVSLLCNTLFQPGMVAVDAGFFTAQRPGDHVLKSVRKSLLEACIESGIMRPAFRGDASTFQEALGLCRHGGVQGIRLRADEVARRLQRAADKCPAFTAVQWQTEGLGRRFLEIWQRHAIRSELPATFSGAERIHDRLKIIWECTKKWRIDCIYEAQRHAERWDGAAELVTTSEIMNAVGRTLGLPADYHSEDIREILQASNAPGEREGLEAFFRWVCECHSYVGASSLGCTLNFPGYNPEYSLIATQTIPSTPSVSVSNVPTIVARVPFPPPAVLLDVEPDDLLKIRENLGWGYWVALEYWMLHPTSRTEQNVRESLREYANEVVKWTRNRTGSRAPGSLELLLGPAAKGRQLLLAGLFLLLGAGLAERVLAFFSFGHGVFALYKWWATAPIERAIVVESPVSKSTAKTELNLPEPVSD
;
A
#
# COMPACT_ATOMS: atom_id res chain seq x y z
N MET A 1 17.44 32.04 8.84
CA MET A 1 16.74 30.80 8.42
C MET A 1 16.85 30.73 6.91
N THR A 2 17.79 29.93 6.41
CA THR A 2 17.97 29.69 4.98
C THR A 2 16.74 28.97 4.45
N THR A 3 16.24 29.42 3.30
CA THR A 3 15.26 28.71 2.47
C THR A 3 15.82 27.31 2.21
N GLY A 4 15.37 26.33 3.00
CA GLY A 4 15.81 24.95 2.84
C GLY A 4 15.47 24.51 1.42
N ASP A 5 16.47 23.98 0.71
CA ASP A 5 16.34 23.32 -0.58
C ASP A 5 15.10 22.41 -0.56
N ALA A 6 13.99 22.91 -1.09
CA ALA A 6 12.73 22.18 -1.14
C ALA A 6 12.78 21.21 -2.32
N ARG A 7 13.77 20.31 -2.27
CA ARG A 7 13.88 19.22 -3.23
C ARG A 7 12.70 18.26 -3.03
N PRO A 8 12.16 17.68 -4.10
CA PRO A 8 11.16 16.64 -4.01
C PRO A 8 11.64 15.50 -3.09
N SER A 9 10.85 15.17 -2.07
CA SER A 9 11.17 14.07 -1.18
C SER A 9 11.17 12.75 -1.95
N PRO A 10 12.13 11.85 -1.72
CA PRO A 10 12.03 10.50 -2.23
C PRO A 10 10.82 9.78 -1.61
N VAL A 11 10.37 8.75 -2.30
CA VAL A 11 9.35 7.84 -1.80
C VAL A 11 9.98 6.75 -0.94
N PHE A 12 9.34 6.41 0.17
CA PHE A 12 9.70 5.27 1.00
C PHE A 12 9.21 4.01 0.31
N MET A 13 10.13 3.24 -0.27
CA MET A 13 9.80 1.95 -0.85
C MET A 13 9.61 0.94 0.27
N SER A 14 8.34 0.67 0.56
CA SER A 14 7.92 -0.30 1.56
C SER A 14 8.39 -1.70 1.18
N THR A 15 9.50 -2.12 1.77
CA THR A 15 10.08 -3.46 1.68
C THR A 15 9.78 -4.28 2.94
N VAL A 16 8.78 -3.87 3.74
CA VAL A 16 8.36 -4.58 4.96
C VAL A 16 8.18 -6.05 4.58
N GLY A 17 8.84 -6.92 5.34
CA GLY A 17 9.15 -8.29 4.99
C GLY A 17 7.94 -9.20 4.76
N ARG A 18 8.11 -10.51 4.98
CA ARG A 18 7.10 -11.53 4.62
C ARG A 18 5.68 -11.25 5.12
N MET A 19 5.53 -10.50 6.22
CA MET A 19 4.23 -10.03 6.72
C MET A 19 3.46 -9.20 5.69
N TRP A 20 4.09 -8.20 5.07
CA TRP A 20 3.42 -7.32 4.11
C TRP A 20 3.20 -8.00 2.76
N GLU A 21 4.16 -8.82 2.33
CA GLU A 21 4.12 -9.53 1.06
C GLU A 21 2.94 -10.50 0.92
N HIS A 22 2.40 -10.96 2.05
CA HIS A 22 1.20 -11.79 2.08
C HIS A 22 -0.02 -11.10 1.44
N TYR A 23 -0.13 -9.78 1.59
CA TYR A 23 -1.29 -9.00 1.16
C TYR A 23 -1.23 -8.51 -0.28
N LEU A 24 -0.11 -8.75 -0.94
CA LEU A 24 0.22 -8.13 -2.18
C LEU A 24 0.12 -9.16 -3.32
N PRO A 25 -0.36 -8.79 -4.52
CA PRO A 25 -0.22 -9.65 -5.71
C PRO A 25 1.25 -9.97 -6.00
N GLY A 26 1.55 -11.12 -6.61
CA GLY A 26 2.93 -11.59 -6.79
C GLY A 26 3.87 -10.63 -7.55
N ASP A 27 3.31 -9.82 -8.45
CA ASP A 27 4.01 -8.84 -9.29
C ASP A 27 4.01 -7.40 -8.73
N SER A 28 3.22 -7.12 -7.68
CA SER A 28 3.01 -5.75 -7.22
C SER A 28 4.25 -5.05 -6.67
N PHE A 29 5.28 -5.79 -6.22
CA PHE A 29 6.58 -5.18 -5.91
C PHE A 29 7.24 -4.65 -7.17
N ASP A 30 7.31 -5.46 -8.23
CA ASP A 30 7.95 -5.09 -9.49
C ASP A 30 7.20 -3.95 -10.17
N VAL A 31 5.87 -3.98 -10.12
CA VAL A 31 5.01 -2.90 -10.59
C VAL A 31 5.23 -1.61 -9.79
N SER A 32 5.31 -1.71 -8.45
CA SER A 32 5.60 -0.55 -7.60
C SER A 32 6.99 0.02 -7.88
N LEU A 33 8.00 -0.85 -8.02
CA LEU A 33 9.36 -0.46 -8.39
C LEU A 33 9.37 0.26 -9.74
N LEU A 34 8.71 -0.30 -10.76
CA LEU A 34 8.60 0.30 -12.09
C LEU A 34 7.94 1.69 -12.03
N CYS A 35 6.78 1.80 -11.39
CA CYS A 35 6.07 3.08 -11.29
C CYS A 35 6.89 4.14 -10.54
N ASN A 36 7.51 3.78 -9.42
CA ASN A 36 8.35 4.71 -8.68
C ASN A 36 9.61 5.08 -9.46
N THR A 37 10.20 4.14 -10.21
CA THR A 37 11.32 4.40 -11.11
C THR A 37 10.96 5.38 -12.22
N LEU A 38 9.71 5.39 -12.72
CA LEU A 38 9.32 6.29 -13.80
C LEU A 38 8.76 7.62 -13.31
N PHE A 39 8.14 7.69 -12.13
CA PHE A 39 7.32 8.83 -11.70
C PHE A 39 7.67 9.45 -10.36
N GLN A 40 8.55 8.84 -9.55
CA GLN A 40 9.08 9.46 -8.32
C GLN A 40 10.49 10.03 -8.47
N PRO A 41 10.83 11.13 -7.79
CA PRO A 41 12.14 11.78 -7.89
C PRO A 41 13.29 10.88 -7.44
N GLY A 42 13.02 9.99 -6.48
CA GLY A 42 13.93 8.97 -5.99
C GLY A 42 13.19 8.07 -5.01
N MET A 43 13.86 7.02 -4.57
CA MET A 43 13.35 6.02 -3.64
C MET A 43 14.32 5.84 -2.47
N VAL A 44 13.79 5.54 -1.29
CA VAL A 44 14.57 5.10 -0.13
C VAL A 44 13.96 3.81 0.43
N ALA A 45 14.79 2.81 0.73
CA ALA A 45 14.36 1.54 1.30
C ALA A 45 15.29 1.13 2.43
N VAL A 46 14.73 0.60 3.52
CA VAL A 46 15.50 0.16 4.68
C VAL A 46 16.19 -1.18 4.43
N ASP A 47 17.39 -1.33 5.00
CA ASP A 47 18.26 -2.50 4.89
C ASP A 47 17.54 -3.86 5.06
N ALA A 48 16.78 -4.04 6.14
CA ALA A 48 16.14 -5.30 6.49
C ALA A 48 15.28 -5.81 5.34
N GLY A 49 14.55 -4.93 4.66
CA GLY A 49 13.68 -5.33 3.58
C GLY A 49 14.40 -5.88 2.35
N PHE A 50 15.67 -5.56 2.12
CA PHE A 50 16.46 -6.23 1.07
C PHE A 50 16.80 -7.68 1.42
N PHE A 51 16.83 -8.02 2.71
CA PHE A 51 17.34 -9.31 3.20
C PHE A 51 16.24 -10.23 3.74
N THR A 52 15.12 -9.69 4.22
CA THR A 52 14.00 -10.45 4.81
C THR A 52 12.84 -10.62 3.84
N ALA A 53 12.61 -9.66 2.93
CA ALA A 53 11.50 -9.72 1.99
C ALA A 53 11.82 -10.64 0.81
N GLN A 54 10.82 -11.42 0.38
CA GLN A 54 10.96 -12.35 -0.74
C GLN A 54 11.12 -11.62 -2.07
N ARG A 55 10.32 -10.60 -2.34
CA ARG A 55 10.17 -10.01 -3.68
C ARG A 55 11.38 -9.19 -4.11
N PRO A 56 11.99 -8.31 -3.27
CA PRO A 56 13.23 -7.64 -3.66
C PRO A 56 14.34 -8.65 -3.98
N GLY A 57 14.47 -9.69 -3.15
CA GLY A 57 15.47 -10.74 -3.39
C GLY A 57 15.17 -11.55 -4.66
N ASP A 58 13.93 -11.94 -4.88
CA ASP A 58 13.53 -12.69 -6.08
C ASP A 58 13.72 -11.84 -7.34
N HIS A 59 13.40 -10.55 -7.31
CA HIS A 59 13.61 -9.62 -8.42
C HIS A 59 15.08 -9.51 -8.81
N VAL A 60 15.98 -9.40 -7.82
CA VAL A 60 17.43 -9.41 -8.07
C VAL A 60 17.85 -10.76 -8.65
N LEU A 61 17.49 -11.86 -7.99
CA LEU A 61 18.02 -13.20 -8.29
C LEU A 61 17.45 -13.82 -9.58
N LYS A 62 16.22 -13.46 -9.99
CA LYS A 62 15.61 -13.91 -11.25
C LYS A 62 16.26 -13.27 -12.47
N SER A 63 16.84 -12.07 -12.34
CA SER A 63 17.53 -11.44 -13.45
C SER A 63 18.90 -12.08 -13.70
N VAL A 64 19.12 -12.49 -14.95
CA VAL A 64 20.38 -13.12 -15.42
C VAL A 64 21.54 -12.13 -15.43
N ARG A 65 21.29 -10.86 -15.74
CA ARG A 65 22.35 -9.84 -15.90
C ARG A 65 22.21 -8.71 -14.89
N LYS A 66 21.12 -7.95 -14.98
CA LYS A 66 20.84 -6.78 -14.15
C LYS A 66 19.34 -6.68 -13.93
N SER A 67 18.91 -6.58 -12.68
CA SER A 67 17.51 -6.30 -12.33
C SER A 67 17.25 -4.80 -12.34
N LEU A 68 15.97 -4.41 -12.39
CA LEU A 68 15.60 -2.98 -12.27
C LEU A 68 16.07 -2.38 -10.94
N LEU A 69 16.06 -3.16 -9.86
CA LEU A 69 16.51 -2.68 -8.54
C LEU A 69 18.02 -2.38 -8.54
N GLU A 70 18.83 -3.25 -9.14
CA GLU A 70 20.26 -3.00 -9.34
C GLU A 70 20.48 -1.75 -10.20
N ALA A 71 19.74 -1.59 -11.31
CA ALA A 71 19.87 -0.41 -12.17
C ALA A 71 19.49 0.89 -11.44
N CYS A 72 18.45 0.88 -10.61
CA CYS A 72 18.07 2.04 -9.80
C CYS A 72 19.13 2.41 -8.74
N ILE A 73 19.84 1.43 -8.19
CA ILE A 73 20.96 1.68 -7.25
C ILE A 73 22.17 2.22 -8.01
N GLU A 74 22.52 1.61 -9.15
CA GLU A 74 23.62 2.04 -10.03
C GLU A 74 23.43 3.48 -10.52
N SER A 75 22.19 3.92 -10.73
CA SER A 75 21.84 5.30 -11.14
C SER A 75 21.59 6.27 -9.99
N GLY A 76 21.65 5.82 -8.73
CA GLY A 76 21.36 6.65 -7.56
C GLY A 76 19.88 7.01 -7.37
N ILE A 77 18.96 6.45 -8.17
CA ILE A 77 17.51 6.63 -8.02
C ILE A 77 17.02 5.96 -6.74
N MET A 78 17.55 4.79 -6.41
CA MET A 78 17.25 4.04 -5.19
C MET A 78 18.42 4.17 -4.21
N ARG A 79 18.16 4.74 -3.03
CA ARG A 79 19.14 4.86 -1.95
C ARG A 79 18.78 3.90 -0.82
N PRO A 80 19.68 2.98 -0.42
CA PRO A 80 19.43 2.18 0.76
C PRO A 80 19.59 3.03 2.03
N ALA A 81 18.74 2.76 3.02
CA ALA A 81 18.83 3.31 4.35
C ALA A 81 19.39 2.22 5.29
N PHE A 82 20.66 2.37 5.68
CA PHE A 82 21.38 1.42 6.50
C PHE A 82 21.28 1.80 7.97
N ARG A 83 21.02 0.82 8.84
CA ARG A 83 21.06 1.01 10.30
C ARG A 83 22.50 1.15 10.79
N GLY A 84 22.69 1.90 11.87
CA GLY A 84 24.01 2.13 12.48
C GLY A 84 25.01 2.68 11.46
N ASP A 85 26.30 2.44 11.67
CA ASP A 85 27.37 3.02 10.86
C ASP A 85 27.67 2.22 9.56
N ALA A 86 26.77 1.35 9.11
CA ALA A 86 27.00 0.56 7.90
C ALA A 86 27.09 1.46 6.65
N SER A 87 28.02 1.12 5.78
CA SER A 87 28.31 1.80 4.51
C SER A 87 28.11 0.91 3.29
N THR A 88 28.08 -0.41 3.50
CA THR A 88 27.88 -1.43 2.45
C THR A 88 26.68 -2.32 2.75
N PHE A 89 26.15 -2.98 1.71
CA PHE A 89 25.09 -3.97 1.89
C PHE A 89 25.54 -5.17 2.74
N GLN A 90 26.81 -5.55 2.68
CA GLN A 90 27.35 -6.64 3.50
C GLN A 90 27.43 -6.25 4.98
N GLU A 91 27.88 -5.03 5.29
CA GLU A 91 27.87 -4.51 6.67
C GLU A 91 26.45 -4.41 7.20
N ALA A 92 25.51 -3.87 6.40
CA ALA A 92 24.11 -3.77 6.79
C ALA A 92 23.49 -5.15 7.06
N LEU A 93 23.78 -6.16 6.23
CA LEU A 93 23.36 -7.55 6.47
C LEU A 93 23.98 -8.11 7.76
N GLY A 94 25.26 -7.81 8.00
CA GLY A 94 25.95 -8.13 9.25
C GLY A 94 25.22 -7.55 10.46
N LEU A 95 24.88 -6.26 10.44
CA LEU A 95 24.14 -5.61 11.52
C LEU A 95 22.73 -6.20 11.69
N CYS A 96 22.04 -6.57 10.61
CA CYS A 96 20.75 -7.26 10.71
C CYS A 96 20.87 -8.61 11.45
N ARG A 97 21.91 -9.39 11.14
CA ARG A 97 22.18 -10.68 11.81
C ARG A 97 22.52 -10.50 13.29
N HIS A 98 23.45 -9.60 13.61
CA HIS A 98 23.87 -9.36 15.00
C HIS A 98 22.75 -8.73 15.83
N GLY A 99 21.92 -7.87 15.22
CA GLY A 99 20.76 -7.25 15.85
C GLY A 99 19.54 -8.16 15.96
N GLY A 100 19.65 -9.45 15.64
CA GLY A 100 18.56 -10.41 15.80
C GLY A 100 17.36 -10.21 14.88
N VAL A 101 17.55 -9.57 13.71
CA VAL A 101 16.47 -9.45 12.71
C VAL A 101 16.09 -10.86 12.25
N GLN A 102 14.83 -11.24 12.49
CA GLN A 102 14.30 -12.56 12.13
C GLN A 102 13.93 -12.63 10.64
N GLY A 103 13.91 -13.84 10.07
CA GLY A 103 13.47 -14.08 8.70
C GLY A 103 14.47 -13.66 7.60
N ILE A 104 15.76 -13.50 7.94
CA ILE A 104 16.82 -13.25 6.94
C ILE A 104 16.89 -14.44 5.97
N ARG A 105 16.81 -14.17 4.66
CA ARG A 105 16.72 -15.21 3.64
C ARG A 105 18.06 -15.94 3.45
N LEU A 106 17.98 -17.22 3.08
CA LEU A 106 19.14 -18.06 2.77
C LEU A 106 20.09 -17.46 1.72
N ARG A 107 19.55 -16.75 0.72
CA ARG A 107 20.33 -16.09 -0.35
C ARG A 107 20.61 -14.61 -0.08
N ALA A 108 20.47 -14.13 1.16
CA ALA A 108 20.70 -12.72 1.50
C ALA A 108 22.13 -12.26 1.18
N ASP A 109 23.15 -13.11 1.39
CA ASP A 109 24.54 -12.77 1.03
C ASP A 109 24.72 -12.55 -0.48
N GLU A 110 24.00 -13.32 -1.30
CA GLU A 110 24.04 -13.17 -2.75
C GLU A 110 23.35 -11.89 -3.22
N VAL A 111 22.18 -11.59 -2.62
CA VAL A 111 21.48 -10.32 -2.86
C VAL A 111 22.38 -9.14 -2.44
N ALA A 112 22.93 -9.16 -1.22
CA ALA A 112 23.82 -8.11 -0.71
C ALA A 112 25.01 -7.89 -1.66
N ARG A 113 25.65 -8.96 -2.15
CA ARG A 113 26.77 -8.87 -3.09
C ARG A 113 26.38 -8.25 -4.43
N ARG A 114 25.21 -8.61 -4.97
CA ARG A 114 24.71 -8.06 -6.24
C ARG A 114 24.37 -6.58 -6.10
N LEU A 115 23.67 -6.21 -5.04
CA LEU A 115 23.33 -4.83 -4.74
C LEU A 115 24.59 -3.98 -4.47
N GLN A 116 25.59 -4.52 -3.78
CA GLN A 116 26.88 -3.84 -3.58
C GLN A 116 27.59 -3.58 -4.91
N ARG A 117 27.65 -4.57 -5.82
CA ARG A 117 28.25 -4.36 -7.15
C ARG A 117 27.54 -3.28 -7.97
N ALA A 118 26.23 -3.12 -7.78
CA ALA A 118 25.49 -2.03 -8.40
C ALA A 118 25.84 -0.68 -7.74
N ALA A 119 25.93 -0.65 -6.41
CA ALA A 119 26.34 0.54 -5.66
C ALA A 119 27.76 1.01 -6.03
N ASP A 120 28.71 0.09 -6.16
CA ASP A 120 30.12 0.38 -6.51
C ASP A 120 30.26 1.06 -7.89
N LYS A 121 29.28 0.87 -8.78
CA LYS A 121 29.24 1.52 -10.10
C LYS A 121 28.64 2.92 -10.07
N CYS A 122 27.95 3.30 -9.00
CA CYS A 122 27.36 4.61 -8.84
C CYS A 122 28.38 5.56 -8.19
N PRO A 123 28.94 6.54 -8.92
CA PRO A 123 29.98 7.42 -8.38
C PRO A 123 29.48 8.31 -7.23
N ALA A 124 28.17 8.55 -7.19
CA ALA A 124 27.51 9.36 -6.17
C ALA A 124 26.78 8.50 -5.11
N PHE A 125 27.11 7.20 -5.03
CA PHE A 125 26.46 6.31 -4.07
C PHE A 125 26.62 6.84 -2.65
N THR A 126 25.49 7.10 -2.00
CA THR A 126 25.44 7.50 -0.60
C THR A 126 24.25 6.81 0.06
N ALA A 127 24.55 5.84 0.93
CA ALA A 127 23.56 5.27 1.81
C ALA A 127 23.01 6.35 2.74
N VAL A 128 21.71 6.28 3.02
CA VAL A 128 21.09 7.11 4.06
C VAL A 128 21.36 6.45 5.40
N GLN A 129 21.88 7.22 6.35
CA GLN A 129 22.04 6.75 7.72
C GLN A 129 20.66 6.68 8.39
N TRP A 130 20.23 5.48 8.78
CA TRP A 130 18.93 5.25 9.39
C TRP A 130 19.06 5.18 10.91
N GLN A 131 18.66 6.26 11.57
CA GLN A 131 18.61 6.35 13.02
C GLN A 131 17.42 5.54 13.54
N THR A 132 17.70 4.40 14.17
CA THR A 132 16.68 3.48 14.67
C THR A 132 16.21 3.80 16.10
N GLU A 133 16.88 4.73 16.78
CA GLU A 133 16.52 5.19 18.13
C GLU A 133 15.10 5.80 18.14
N GLY A 134 14.30 5.45 19.15
CA GLY A 134 12.94 5.93 19.32
C GLY A 134 11.91 5.43 18.28
N LEU A 135 12.28 4.59 17.30
CA LEU A 135 11.31 4.13 16.28
C LEU A 135 10.17 3.30 16.87
N GLY A 136 10.43 2.40 17.82
CA GLY A 136 9.35 1.63 18.46
C GLY A 136 8.52 2.49 19.40
N ARG A 137 9.09 3.52 20.03
CA ARG A 137 8.30 4.52 20.77
C ARG A 137 7.33 5.26 19.85
N ARG A 138 7.81 5.73 18.68
CA ARG A 138 6.95 6.39 17.68
C ARG A 138 5.88 5.45 17.13
N PHE A 139 6.23 4.18 16.91
CA PHE A 139 5.25 3.14 16.56
C PHE A 139 4.15 3.04 17.63
N LEU A 140 4.53 2.93 18.91
CA LEU A 140 3.59 2.84 20.02
C LEU A 140 2.71 4.09 20.15
N GLU A 141 3.27 5.30 19.98
CA GLU A 141 2.51 6.55 20.00
C GLU A 141 1.43 6.59 18.91
N ILE A 142 1.77 6.17 17.69
CA ILE A 142 0.81 6.11 16.56
C ILE A 142 -0.21 5.01 16.84
N TRP A 143 0.24 3.85 17.28
CA TRP A 143 -0.63 2.72 17.60
C TRP A 143 -1.64 3.06 18.70
N GLN A 144 -1.20 3.68 19.79
CA GLN A 144 -2.06 4.17 20.86
C GLN A 144 -3.08 5.18 20.35
N ARG A 145 -2.65 6.11 19.50
CA ARG A 145 -3.53 7.13 18.93
C ARG A 145 -4.62 6.55 18.03
N HIS A 146 -4.32 5.49 17.28
CA HIS A 146 -5.16 5.04 16.15
C HIS A 146 -5.81 3.68 16.37
N ALA A 147 -5.09 2.74 16.97
CA ALA A 147 -5.49 1.34 17.11
C ALA A 147 -5.90 0.96 18.55
N ILE A 148 -5.58 1.74 19.59
CA ILE A 148 -6.07 1.51 20.96
C ILE A 148 -7.22 2.47 21.27
N ARG A 149 -8.36 2.24 20.63
CA ARG A 149 -9.63 2.93 20.93
C ARG A 149 -10.71 1.90 21.22
N SER A 150 -11.67 2.29 22.07
CA SER A 150 -12.86 1.49 22.35
C SER A 150 -13.76 1.39 21.11
N GLU A 151 -13.88 2.47 20.34
CA GLU A 151 -14.78 2.56 19.20
C GLU A 151 -14.03 2.59 17.86
N LEU A 152 -14.66 1.99 16.84
CA LEU A 152 -14.20 2.11 15.46
C LEU A 152 -14.22 3.60 15.06
N PRO A 153 -13.13 4.14 14.50
CA PRO A 153 -13.07 5.55 14.17
C PRO A 153 -14.08 5.99 13.11
N ALA A 154 -14.72 7.15 13.33
CA ALA A 154 -15.77 7.70 12.45
C ALA A 154 -15.33 7.94 11.00
N THR A 155 -14.02 8.07 10.74
CA THR A 155 -13.45 8.25 9.39
C THR A 155 -13.64 7.03 8.49
N PHE A 156 -14.06 5.88 9.02
CA PHE A 156 -14.41 4.67 8.26
C PHE A 156 -15.87 4.68 7.74
N SER A 157 -16.46 5.85 7.53
CA SER A 157 -17.81 6.01 6.96
C SER A 157 -17.84 5.73 5.45
N GLY A 158 -17.50 4.50 5.05
CA GLY A 158 -17.79 3.96 3.73
C GLY A 158 -19.26 3.53 3.61
N ALA A 159 -19.62 2.86 2.50
CA ALA A 159 -20.95 2.29 2.32
C ALA A 159 -21.35 1.41 3.53
N GLU A 160 -22.61 1.51 3.96
CA GLU A 160 -23.14 0.94 5.22
C GLU A 160 -22.73 -0.52 5.49
N ARG A 161 -22.67 -1.36 4.44
CA ARG A 161 -22.20 -2.77 4.54
C ARG A 161 -20.72 -2.95 4.90
N ILE A 162 -19.85 -2.06 4.44
CA ILE A 162 -18.40 -2.10 4.77
C ILE A 162 -18.22 -1.72 6.25
N HIS A 163 -19.07 -0.83 6.75
CA HIS A 163 -19.03 -0.36 8.13
C HIS A 163 -19.34 -1.47 9.14
N ASP A 164 -20.36 -2.30 8.89
CA ASP A 164 -20.71 -3.42 9.79
C ASP A 164 -19.62 -4.51 9.83
N ARG A 165 -19.06 -4.85 8.66
CA ARG A 165 -17.94 -5.80 8.59
C ARG A 165 -16.72 -5.28 9.35
N LEU A 166 -16.42 -3.99 9.24
CA LEU A 166 -15.31 -3.38 9.96
C LEU A 166 -15.52 -3.34 11.47
N LYS A 167 -16.76 -3.16 11.95
CA LYS A 167 -17.06 -3.30 13.39
C LYS A 167 -16.75 -4.70 13.89
N ILE A 168 -17.12 -5.73 13.13
CA ILE A 168 -16.82 -7.12 13.48
C ILE A 168 -15.31 -7.33 13.56
N ILE A 169 -14.56 -6.91 12.53
CA ILE A 169 -13.08 -6.99 12.52
C ILE A 169 -12.48 -6.20 13.68
N TRP A 170 -12.99 -5.01 13.97
CA TRP A 170 -12.52 -4.17 15.06
C TRP A 170 -12.65 -4.87 16.42
N GLU A 171 -13.79 -5.47 16.70
CA GLU A 171 -14.01 -6.23 17.94
C GLU A 171 -13.17 -7.50 17.99
N CYS A 172 -13.11 -8.28 16.90
CA CYS A 172 -12.31 -9.51 16.82
C CYS A 172 -10.82 -9.24 17.06
N THR A 173 -10.31 -8.08 16.62
CA THR A 173 -8.89 -7.72 16.78
C THR A 173 -8.54 -7.15 18.14
N LYS A 174 -9.51 -6.89 19.02
CA LYS A 174 -9.28 -6.22 20.32
C LYS A 174 -8.20 -6.88 21.17
N LYS A 175 -8.24 -8.22 21.27
CA LYS A 175 -7.22 -9.00 22.03
C LYS A 175 -5.81 -8.76 21.50
N TRP A 176 -5.61 -8.72 20.18
CA TRP A 176 -4.28 -8.50 19.60
C TRP A 176 -3.88 -7.02 19.59
N ARG A 177 -4.81 -6.10 19.32
CA ARG A 177 -4.54 -4.66 19.29
C ARG A 177 -4.08 -4.10 20.62
N ILE A 178 -4.50 -4.74 21.71
CA ILE A 178 -4.20 -4.32 23.08
C ILE A 178 -3.15 -5.26 23.67
N ASP A 179 -3.52 -6.52 23.91
CA ASP A 179 -2.73 -7.42 24.76
C ASP A 179 -1.42 -7.85 24.10
N CYS A 180 -1.46 -8.23 22.81
CA CYS A 180 -0.25 -8.67 22.09
C CYS A 180 0.76 -7.53 21.89
N ILE A 181 0.30 -6.29 21.74
CA ILE A 181 1.19 -5.13 21.60
C ILE A 181 1.89 -4.83 22.92
N TYR A 182 1.17 -4.87 24.05
CA TYR A 182 1.78 -4.72 25.37
C TYR A 182 2.70 -5.89 25.73
N GLU A 183 2.38 -7.11 25.27
CA GLU A 183 3.26 -8.25 25.43
C GLU A 183 4.54 -8.09 24.62
N ALA A 184 4.45 -7.71 23.35
CA ALA A 184 5.60 -7.41 22.51
C ALA A 184 6.48 -6.30 23.10
N GLN A 185 5.85 -5.25 23.65
CA GLN A 185 6.55 -4.19 24.38
C GLN A 185 7.32 -4.74 25.59
N ARG A 186 6.65 -5.50 26.48
CA ARG A 186 7.30 -6.08 27.66
C ARG A 186 8.45 -7.03 27.30
N HIS A 187 8.35 -7.74 26.18
CA HIS A 187 9.44 -8.58 25.71
C HIS A 187 10.63 -7.74 25.21
N ALA A 188 10.36 -6.70 24.43
CA ALA A 188 11.40 -5.76 23.96
C ALA A 188 12.12 -5.06 25.12
N GLU A 189 11.41 -4.70 26.20
CA GLU A 189 11.99 -4.06 27.40
C GLU A 189 12.93 -4.97 28.21
N ARG A 190 12.84 -6.30 28.07
CA ARG A 190 13.70 -7.26 28.79
C ARG A 190 15.07 -7.46 28.15
N TRP A 191 15.25 -7.02 26.90
CA TRP A 191 16.54 -7.09 26.22
C TRP A 191 17.35 -5.83 26.59
N ASP A 192 18.20 -5.96 27.61
CA ASP A 192 19.09 -4.90 28.10
C ASP A 192 19.93 -4.34 26.93
N GLY A 193 19.70 -3.07 26.59
CA GLY A 193 20.36 -2.36 25.48
C GLY A 193 19.53 -2.13 24.21
N ALA A 194 18.32 -2.72 24.09
CA ALA A 194 17.44 -2.57 22.92
C ALA A 194 15.98 -2.23 23.28
N ALA A 195 15.76 -1.61 24.45
CA ALA A 195 14.48 -1.33 25.10
C ALA A 195 13.47 -0.47 24.29
N GLU A 196 13.70 -0.20 23.00
CA GLU A 196 12.89 0.74 22.22
C GLU A 196 12.30 0.19 20.92
N LEU A 197 12.45 -1.09 20.59
CA LEU A 197 11.98 -1.62 19.31
C LEU A 197 10.91 -2.71 19.51
N VAL A 198 9.65 -2.28 19.57
CA VAL A 198 8.54 -3.18 19.23
C VAL A 198 8.68 -3.51 17.73
N THR A 199 9.19 -4.69 17.42
CA THR A 199 9.37 -5.14 16.03
C THR A 199 8.14 -5.92 15.55
N THR A 200 7.99 -6.03 14.22
CA THR A 200 6.97 -6.89 13.61
C THR A 200 7.07 -8.34 14.09
N SER A 201 8.29 -8.82 14.31
CA SER A 201 8.57 -10.18 14.79
C SER A 201 8.08 -10.40 16.22
N GLU A 202 8.30 -9.42 17.10
CA GLU A 202 7.78 -9.50 18.48
C GLU A 202 6.27 -9.53 18.53
N ILE A 203 5.61 -8.73 17.67
CA ILE A 203 4.16 -8.73 17.55
C ILE A 203 3.67 -10.08 17.00
N MET A 204 4.32 -10.64 15.97
CA MET A 204 3.98 -11.96 15.44
C MET A 204 4.09 -13.05 16.49
N ASN A 205 5.19 -13.08 17.25
CA ASN A 205 5.42 -14.09 18.27
C ASN A 205 4.41 -13.96 19.42
N ALA A 206 4.07 -12.73 19.84
CA ALA A 206 3.01 -12.50 20.82
C ALA A 206 1.65 -13.02 20.34
N VAL A 207 1.26 -12.71 19.10
CA VAL A 207 0.04 -13.26 18.49
C VAL A 207 0.10 -14.78 18.42
N GLY A 208 1.22 -15.37 17.99
CA GLY A 208 1.40 -16.81 17.92
C GLY A 208 1.14 -17.50 19.25
N ARG A 209 1.67 -16.96 20.36
CA ARG A 209 1.41 -17.47 21.71
C ARG A 209 -0.06 -17.38 22.09
N THR A 210 -0.76 -16.30 21.74
CA THR A 210 -2.22 -16.21 21.97
C THR A 210 -3.04 -17.21 21.17
N LEU A 211 -2.48 -17.73 20.07
CA LEU A 211 -3.09 -18.79 19.25
C LEU A 211 -2.64 -20.20 19.68
N GLY A 212 -1.87 -20.32 20.78
CA GLY A 212 -1.42 -21.60 21.32
C GLY A 212 -0.14 -22.15 20.71
N LEU A 213 0.59 -21.35 19.91
CA LEU A 213 1.93 -21.75 19.48
C LEU A 213 2.89 -21.79 20.68
N PRO A 214 3.87 -22.71 20.70
CA PRO A 214 4.84 -22.83 21.79
C PRO A 214 5.57 -21.51 22.07
N ALA A 215 5.94 -21.27 23.33
CA ALA A 215 6.57 -20.01 23.73
C ALA A 215 7.95 -19.78 23.09
N ASP A 216 8.64 -20.87 22.75
CA ASP A 216 9.92 -20.93 22.03
C ASP A 216 9.76 -20.94 20.50
N TYR A 217 8.54 -20.98 19.99
CA TYR A 217 8.28 -20.90 18.56
C TYR A 217 8.47 -19.48 18.05
N HIS A 218 9.31 -19.35 17.02
CA HIS A 218 9.54 -18.09 16.32
C HIS A 218 9.03 -18.21 14.89
N SER A 219 8.01 -17.41 14.56
CA SER A 219 7.46 -17.41 13.21
C SER A 219 8.22 -16.45 12.32
N GLU A 220 8.67 -16.94 11.18
CA GLU A 220 9.31 -16.12 10.14
C GLU A 220 8.30 -15.62 9.10
N ASP A 221 7.10 -16.19 9.10
CA ASP A 221 6.09 -15.98 8.06
C ASP A 221 4.68 -15.90 8.66
N ILE A 222 4.00 -14.79 8.37
CA ILE A 222 2.61 -14.58 8.80
C ILE A 222 1.68 -15.75 8.42
N ARG A 223 1.97 -16.47 7.33
CA ARG A 223 1.17 -17.64 6.91
C ARG A 223 1.11 -18.73 7.96
N GLU A 224 2.16 -18.91 8.75
CA GLU A 224 2.20 -19.87 9.86
C GLU A 224 1.24 -19.43 10.98
N ILE A 225 1.25 -18.13 11.32
CA ILE A 225 0.33 -17.54 12.29
C ILE A 225 -1.12 -17.65 11.81
N LEU A 226 -1.38 -17.38 10.54
CA LEU A 226 -2.71 -17.48 9.93
C LEU A 226 -3.20 -18.92 9.77
N GLN A 227 -2.32 -19.92 9.79
CA GLN A 227 -2.69 -21.33 9.81
C GLN A 227 -3.08 -21.79 11.23
N ALA A 228 -2.57 -21.13 12.27
CA ALA A 228 -2.93 -21.41 13.66
C ALA A 228 -4.30 -20.84 14.06
N SER A 229 -4.90 -19.95 13.25
CA SER A 229 -6.24 -19.41 13.52
C SER A 229 -7.31 -20.47 13.26
N ASN A 230 -8.11 -20.77 14.28
CA ASN A 230 -9.09 -21.87 14.23
C ASN A 230 -10.54 -21.38 14.38
N ALA A 231 -10.75 -20.14 14.82
CA ALA A 231 -12.09 -19.60 15.04
C ALA A 231 -12.67 -18.89 13.79
N PRO A 232 -14.01 -18.93 13.57
CA PRO A 232 -14.66 -18.18 12.50
C PRO A 232 -14.35 -16.69 12.57
N GLY A 233 -13.94 -16.09 11.45
CA GLY A 233 -13.58 -14.67 11.36
C GLY A 233 -12.23 -14.29 12.00
N GLU A 234 -11.58 -15.20 12.73
CA GLU A 234 -10.29 -14.94 13.38
C GLU A 234 -9.18 -14.67 12.36
N ARG A 235 -9.16 -15.48 11.29
CA ARG A 235 -8.21 -15.32 10.19
C ARG A 235 -8.30 -13.93 9.56
N GLU A 236 -9.52 -13.49 9.24
CA GLU A 236 -9.76 -12.17 8.65
C GLU A 236 -9.35 -11.04 9.61
N GLY A 237 -9.66 -11.19 10.91
CA GLY A 237 -9.21 -10.27 11.94
C GLY A 237 -7.68 -10.17 12.01
N LEU A 238 -6.97 -11.30 11.99
CA LEU A 238 -5.51 -11.35 11.96
C LEU A 238 -4.96 -10.68 10.70
N GLU A 239 -5.57 -10.97 9.54
CA GLU A 239 -5.19 -10.37 8.26
C GLU A 239 -5.32 -8.83 8.32
N ALA A 240 -6.40 -8.29 8.89
CA ALA A 240 -6.55 -6.85 9.09
C ALA A 240 -5.56 -6.28 10.12
N PHE A 241 -5.39 -6.95 11.26
CA PHE A 241 -4.47 -6.53 12.33
C PHE A 241 -3.02 -6.39 11.84
N PHE A 242 -2.49 -7.43 11.18
CA PHE A 242 -1.11 -7.40 10.69
C PHE A 242 -0.90 -6.42 9.54
N ARG A 243 -1.94 -6.16 8.73
CA ARG A 243 -1.92 -5.05 7.76
C ARG A 243 -1.74 -3.71 8.48
N TRP A 244 -2.49 -3.43 9.55
CA TRP A 244 -2.33 -2.20 10.34
C TRP A 244 -0.94 -2.07 10.97
N VAL A 245 -0.38 -3.18 11.46
CA VAL A 245 0.99 -3.21 12.01
C VAL A 245 2.01 -2.80 10.94
N CYS A 246 1.95 -3.40 9.76
CA CYS A 246 2.85 -3.05 8.66
C CYS A 246 2.67 -1.61 8.16
N GLU A 247 1.43 -1.10 8.15
CA GLU A 247 1.15 0.28 7.80
C GLU A 247 1.81 1.26 8.79
N CYS A 248 1.69 0.98 10.08
CA CYS A 248 2.31 1.76 11.14
C CYS A 248 3.85 1.75 11.03
N HIS A 249 4.45 0.57 10.80
CA HIS A 249 5.90 0.49 10.59
C HIS A 249 6.38 1.25 9.35
N SER A 250 5.65 1.14 8.23
CA SER A 250 5.97 1.89 7.02
C SER A 250 5.82 3.40 7.23
N TYR A 251 4.77 3.84 7.94
CA TYR A 251 4.59 5.23 8.35
C TYR A 251 5.79 5.74 9.15
N VAL A 252 6.15 5.04 10.22
CA VAL A 252 7.27 5.40 11.10
C VAL A 252 8.58 5.45 10.31
N GLY A 253 8.84 4.43 9.48
CA GLY A 253 10.02 4.36 8.61
C GLY A 253 10.11 5.56 7.68
N ALA A 254 9.05 5.84 6.90
CA ALA A 254 9.01 6.98 6.00
C ALA A 254 9.16 8.31 6.73
N SER A 255 8.46 8.51 7.85
CA SER A 255 8.56 9.74 8.65
C SER A 255 9.96 9.92 9.25
N SER A 256 10.65 8.85 9.66
CA SER A 256 12.02 8.92 10.19
C SER A 256 13.04 9.32 9.13
N LEU A 257 12.79 8.95 7.86
CA LEU A 257 13.66 9.21 6.72
C LEU A 257 13.24 10.45 5.92
N GLY A 258 12.22 11.19 6.39
CA GLY A 258 11.67 12.33 5.68
C GLY A 258 11.12 12.00 4.31
N CYS A 259 10.65 10.77 4.10
CA CYS A 259 10.17 10.24 2.83
C CYS A 259 8.64 10.33 2.69
N THR A 260 8.16 10.36 1.44
CA THR A 260 6.74 10.19 1.11
C THR A 260 6.35 8.73 1.26
N LEU A 261 5.12 8.42 1.71
CA LEU A 261 4.69 7.03 1.86
C LEU A 261 4.33 6.38 0.52
N ASN A 262 4.63 5.09 0.42
CA ASN A 262 4.10 4.21 -0.61
C ASN A 262 3.55 2.94 0.05
N PHE A 263 2.26 2.69 -0.16
CA PHE A 263 1.56 1.50 0.28
C PHE A 263 1.15 0.69 -0.94
N PRO A 264 2.02 -0.21 -1.45
CA PRO A 264 1.56 -1.18 -2.41
C PRO A 264 0.40 -1.95 -1.77
N GLY A 265 -0.68 -2.20 -2.52
CA GLY A 265 -1.86 -2.91 -2.01
C GLY A 265 -2.70 -2.15 -0.97
N TYR A 266 -2.60 -0.81 -0.92
CA TYR A 266 -3.55 0.02 -0.17
C TYR A 266 -4.98 -0.39 -0.49
N ASN A 267 -5.75 -0.67 0.55
CA ASN A 267 -7.16 -0.99 0.45
C ASN A 267 -7.93 -0.10 1.43
N PRO A 268 -8.69 0.91 0.96
CA PRO A 268 -9.38 1.85 1.84
C PRO A 268 -10.35 1.18 2.82
N GLU A 269 -10.82 -0.03 2.52
CA GLU A 269 -11.69 -0.80 3.41
C GLU A 269 -10.93 -1.32 4.63
N TYR A 270 -9.68 -1.78 4.48
CA TYR A 270 -8.92 -2.45 5.55
C TYR A 270 -7.70 -1.66 6.04
N SER A 271 -7.38 -0.50 5.45
CA SER A 271 -6.13 0.22 5.75
C SER A 271 -6.33 1.29 6.81
N LEU A 272 -6.49 0.89 8.09
CA LEU A 272 -6.73 1.78 9.24
C LEU A 272 -5.69 2.88 9.37
N ILE A 273 -4.42 2.48 9.49
CA ILE A 273 -3.36 3.42 9.83
C ILE A 273 -3.14 4.33 8.64
N ALA A 274 -3.12 3.79 7.42
CA ALA A 274 -3.06 4.61 6.21
C ALA A 274 -4.21 5.64 6.19
N THR A 275 -5.47 5.23 6.31
CA THR A 275 -6.64 6.13 6.23
C THR A 275 -6.67 7.21 7.32
N GLN A 276 -6.10 6.94 8.50
CA GLN A 276 -6.13 7.89 9.63
C GLN A 276 -4.92 8.79 9.74
N THR A 277 -3.75 8.30 9.34
CA THR A 277 -2.51 9.07 9.37
C THR A 277 -2.30 9.87 8.10
N ILE A 278 -2.84 9.37 6.98
CA ILE A 278 -3.07 10.14 5.77
C ILE A 278 -4.36 10.93 6.01
N PRO A 279 -4.40 12.23 5.74
CA PRO A 279 -5.63 12.99 5.88
C PRO A 279 -6.74 12.36 5.02
N SER A 280 -7.69 11.69 5.66
CA SER A 280 -8.99 11.43 5.05
C SER A 280 -9.58 12.80 4.75
N THR A 281 -9.83 13.13 3.49
CA THR A 281 -10.79 14.18 3.17
C THR A 281 -12.19 13.64 3.45
N PRO A 282 -12.85 14.15 4.51
CA PRO A 282 -14.22 14.55 4.36
C PRO A 282 -14.31 16.06 4.60
N SER A 283 -15.15 16.69 3.80
CA SER A 283 -15.66 18.05 3.94
C SER A 283 -15.43 18.70 5.32
N VAL A 284 -14.60 19.75 5.32
CA VAL A 284 -14.54 20.93 6.21
C VAL A 284 -13.07 21.21 6.61
N SER A 285 -12.46 22.09 5.80
CA SER A 285 -11.23 22.86 6.03
C SER A 285 -9.96 22.15 6.56
N VAL A 286 -9.39 21.25 5.76
CA VAL A 286 -7.92 21.13 5.63
C VAL A 286 -7.53 21.75 4.29
N SER A 287 -7.67 23.06 4.16
CA SER A 287 -7.20 23.75 2.95
C SER A 287 -5.68 23.91 3.00
N ASN A 288 -5.05 23.74 1.84
CA ASN A 288 -3.73 24.27 1.45
C ASN A 288 -2.55 23.31 1.37
N VAL A 289 -2.70 21.98 1.48
CA VAL A 289 -1.69 21.10 0.86
C VAL A 289 -2.16 20.81 -0.57
N PRO A 290 -1.54 21.43 -1.58
CA PRO A 290 -1.95 21.30 -2.97
C PRO A 290 -1.65 19.86 -3.44
N THR A 291 -2.61 19.20 -4.07
CA THR A 291 -2.47 17.82 -4.57
C THR A 291 -2.96 17.70 -6.00
N ILE A 292 -2.31 16.87 -6.80
CA ILE A 292 -2.68 16.62 -8.19
C ILE A 292 -3.09 15.16 -8.33
N VAL A 293 -4.36 14.91 -8.67
CA VAL A 293 -4.84 13.58 -9.12
C VAL A 293 -4.85 13.56 -10.63
N ALA A 294 -3.97 12.79 -11.27
CA ALA A 294 -3.85 12.74 -12.72
C ALA A 294 -4.00 11.30 -13.24
N ARG A 295 -4.89 11.12 -14.22
CA ARG A 295 -5.01 9.87 -14.98
C ARG A 295 -4.33 10.01 -16.33
N VAL A 296 -3.38 9.14 -16.62
CA VAL A 296 -2.57 9.16 -17.84
C VAL A 296 -2.54 7.81 -18.54
N PRO A 297 -2.35 7.77 -19.87
CA PRO A 297 -2.18 6.52 -20.58
C PRO A 297 -0.86 5.87 -20.15
N PHE A 298 -0.84 4.55 -19.99
CA PHE A 298 0.35 3.84 -19.55
C PHE A 298 0.40 2.43 -20.14
N PRO A 299 1.57 1.91 -20.55
CA PRO A 299 1.68 0.53 -21.01
C PRO A 299 1.32 -0.46 -19.88
N PRO A 300 0.87 -1.68 -20.20
CA PRO A 300 0.77 -2.74 -19.21
C PRO A 300 2.14 -2.96 -18.53
N PRO A 301 2.22 -3.01 -17.18
CA PRO A 301 3.49 -3.15 -16.47
C PRO A 301 4.32 -4.36 -16.92
N ALA A 302 3.67 -5.50 -17.21
CA ALA A 302 4.33 -6.70 -17.70
C ALA A 302 5.21 -6.42 -18.93
N VAL A 303 4.72 -5.61 -19.88
CA VAL A 303 5.47 -5.26 -21.10
C VAL A 303 6.72 -4.43 -20.78
N LEU A 304 6.64 -3.55 -19.78
CA LEU A 304 7.77 -2.73 -19.35
C LEU A 304 8.76 -3.51 -18.48
N LEU A 305 8.29 -4.50 -17.72
CA LEU A 305 9.15 -5.35 -16.90
C LEU A 305 9.99 -6.33 -17.75
N ASP A 306 9.55 -6.63 -18.98
CA ASP A 306 10.31 -7.44 -19.95
C ASP A 306 11.42 -6.65 -20.68
N VAL A 307 11.49 -5.33 -20.47
CA VAL A 307 12.50 -4.46 -21.09
C VAL A 307 13.77 -4.43 -20.24
N GLU A 308 14.92 -4.31 -20.91
CA GLU A 308 16.22 -4.10 -20.25
C GLU A 308 16.17 -2.88 -19.31
N PRO A 309 16.55 -3.02 -18.02
CA PRO A 309 16.43 -1.95 -17.03
C PRO A 309 17.08 -0.62 -17.43
N ASP A 310 18.25 -0.65 -18.05
CA ASP A 310 18.98 0.56 -18.45
C ASP A 310 18.19 1.36 -19.50
N ASP A 311 17.35 0.71 -20.30
CA ASP A 311 16.50 1.41 -21.27
C ASP A 311 15.30 2.08 -20.62
N LEU A 312 14.75 1.50 -19.53
CA LEU A 312 13.73 2.17 -18.71
C LEU A 312 14.30 3.43 -18.05
N LEU A 313 15.55 3.39 -17.59
CA LEU A 313 16.22 4.56 -17.02
C LEU A 313 16.45 5.66 -18.08
N LYS A 314 16.87 5.28 -19.30
CA LYS A 314 16.98 6.23 -20.41
C LYS A 314 15.65 6.89 -20.77
N ILE A 315 14.53 6.16 -20.68
CA ILE A 315 13.19 6.76 -20.88
C ILE A 315 12.92 7.82 -19.83
N ARG A 316 13.15 7.49 -18.55
CA ARG A 316 12.99 8.41 -17.43
C ARG A 316 13.80 9.69 -17.62
N GLU A 317 15.06 9.55 -18.02
CA GLU A 317 15.99 10.68 -18.18
C GLU A 317 15.68 11.51 -19.43
N ASN A 318 15.53 10.86 -20.60
CA ASN A 318 15.40 11.57 -21.87
C ASN A 318 13.99 12.15 -22.09
N LEU A 319 12.96 11.46 -21.61
CA LEU A 319 11.56 11.82 -21.88
C LEU A 319 10.88 12.45 -20.65
N GLY A 320 11.37 12.18 -19.44
CA GLY A 320 10.76 12.66 -18.21
C GLY A 320 11.14 14.08 -17.80
N TRP A 321 12.18 14.68 -18.40
CA TRP A 321 12.74 15.97 -17.95
C TRP A 321 11.69 17.09 -17.82
N GLY A 322 10.83 17.26 -18.82
CA GLY A 322 9.78 18.29 -18.78
C GLY A 322 8.79 18.09 -17.63
N TYR A 323 8.42 16.83 -17.36
CA TYR A 323 7.58 16.48 -16.21
C TYR A 323 8.28 16.79 -14.88
N TRP A 324 9.56 16.41 -14.73
CA TRP A 324 10.31 16.65 -13.49
C TRP A 324 10.45 18.14 -13.15
N VAL A 325 10.79 18.95 -14.15
CA VAL A 325 10.90 20.41 -14.00
C VAL A 325 9.56 21.01 -13.62
N ALA A 326 8.46 20.59 -14.27
CA ALA A 326 7.12 21.06 -13.94
C ALA A 326 6.73 20.67 -12.51
N LEU A 327 7.02 19.44 -12.10
CA LEU A 327 6.70 18.92 -10.77
C LEU A 327 7.45 19.68 -9.68
N GLU A 328 8.77 19.84 -9.83
CA GLU A 328 9.60 20.59 -8.90
C GLU A 328 9.13 22.05 -8.79
N TYR A 329 8.87 22.70 -9.93
CA TYR A 329 8.38 24.07 -9.93
C TYR A 329 7.03 24.23 -9.23
N TRP A 330 6.10 23.31 -9.46
CA TRP A 330 4.80 23.29 -8.78
C TRP A 330 4.93 23.06 -7.27
N MET A 331 5.83 22.18 -6.84
CA MET A 331 6.08 21.94 -5.41
C MET A 331 6.59 23.19 -4.70
N LEU A 332 7.33 24.06 -5.39
CA LEU A 332 7.80 25.35 -4.89
C LEU A 332 6.74 26.46 -4.99
N HIS A 333 5.90 26.42 -6.02
CA HIS A 333 4.94 27.49 -6.35
C HIS A 333 3.55 26.93 -6.68
N PRO A 334 2.83 26.36 -5.70
CA PRO A 334 1.60 25.63 -5.98
C PRO A 334 0.43 26.55 -6.33
N THR A 335 0.20 26.73 -7.62
CA THR A 335 -0.93 27.47 -8.20
C THR A 335 -1.68 26.59 -9.20
N SER A 336 -2.93 26.95 -9.52
CA SER A 336 -3.71 26.23 -10.54
C SER A 336 -3.01 26.19 -11.91
N ARG A 337 -2.28 27.25 -12.26
CA ARG A 337 -1.50 27.32 -13.50
C ARG A 337 -0.35 26.31 -13.50
N THR A 338 0.45 26.28 -12.43
CA THR A 338 1.55 25.33 -12.30
C THR A 338 1.08 23.89 -12.17
N GLU A 339 -0.07 23.65 -11.53
CA GLU A 339 -0.69 22.33 -11.49
C GLU A 339 -1.06 21.85 -12.90
N GLN A 340 -1.68 22.73 -13.70
CA GLN A 340 -2.03 22.41 -15.09
C GLN A 340 -0.79 22.06 -15.91
N ASN A 341 0.31 22.79 -15.74
CA ASN A 341 1.59 22.48 -16.40
C ASN A 341 2.08 21.07 -16.02
N VAL A 342 2.02 20.67 -14.74
CA VAL A 342 2.38 19.31 -14.31
C VAL A 342 1.51 18.27 -15.02
N ARG A 343 0.20 18.49 -15.08
CA ARG A 343 -0.75 17.56 -15.73
C ARG A 343 -0.45 17.38 -17.22
N GLU A 344 -0.11 18.47 -17.90
CA GLU A 344 0.23 18.47 -19.33
C GLU A 344 1.56 17.76 -19.57
N SER A 345 2.63 18.16 -18.88
CA SER A 345 3.95 17.52 -19.04
C SER A 345 3.96 16.05 -18.62
N LEU A 346 3.20 15.68 -17.58
CA LEU A 346 3.02 14.28 -17.19
C LEU A 346 2.31 13.47 -18.29
N ARG A 347 1.26 14.04 -18.91
CA ARG A 347 0.54 13.37 -20.00
C ARG A 347 1.42 13.21 -21.24
N GLU A 348 2.22 14.23 -21.58
CA GLU A 348 3.19 14.17 -22.68
C GLU A 348 4.24 13.08 -22.43
N TYR A 349 4.85 13.07 -21.24
CA TYR A 349 5.81 12.04 -20.86
C TYR A 349 5.19 10.64 -20.94
N ALA A 350 4.00 10.44 -20.37
CA ALA A 350 3.32 9.15 -20.39
C ALA A 350 2.96 8.69 -21.82
N ASN A 351 2.58 9.61 -22.70
CA ASN A 351 2.36 9.32 -24.13
C ASN A 351 3.65 8.89 -24.83
N GLU A 352 4.78 9.52 -24.54
CA GLU A 352 6.07 9.13 -25.11
C GLU A 352 6.52 7.76 -24.58
N VAL A 353 6.28 7.43 -23.31
CA VAL A 353 6.48 6.07 -22.77
C VAL A 353 5.65 5.04 -23.55
N VAL A 354 4.37 5.34 -23.81
CA VAL A 354 3.48 4.45 -24.60
C VAL A 354 3.99 4.28 -26.03
N LYS A 355 4.34 5.38 -26.70
CA LYS A 355 4.86 5.37 -28.08
C LYS A 355 6.17 4.59 -28.17
N TRP A 356 7.09 4.83 -27.24
CA TRP A 356 8.36 4.12 -27.14
C TRP A 356 8.12 2.61 -26.97
N THR A 357 7.23 2.24 -26.06
CA THR A 357 6.90 0.83 -25.78
C THR A 357 6.27 0.16 -27.00
N ARG A 358 5.34 0.83 -27.69
CA ARG A 358 4.71 0.35 -28.91
C ARG A 358 5.72 0.11 -30.02
N ASN A 359 6.65 1.04 -30.23
CA ASN A 359 7.66 0.93 -31.27
C ASN A 359 8.62 -0.24 -31.03
N ARG A 360 8.89 -0.56 -29.76
CA ARG A 360 9.83 -1.61 -29.38
C ARG A 360 9.21 -3.01 -29.28
N THR A 361 7.98 -3.10 -28.76
CA THR A 361 7.34 -4.38 -28.42
C THR A 361 6.17 -4.73 -29.33
N GLY A 362 5.69 -3.79 -30.15
CA GLY A 362 4.48 -3.97 -30.95
C GLY A 362 3.17 -3.97 -30.15
N SER A 363 3.21 -3.81 -28.82
CA SER A 363 2.02 -3.80 -27.97
C SER A 363 1.12 -2.57 -28.26
N ARG A 364 -0.19 -2.81 -28.47
CA ARG A 364 -1.14 -1.80 -28.98
C ARG A 364 -2.20 -1.32 -27.99
N ALA A 365 -2.37 -1.95 -26.83
CA ALA A 365 -3.42 -1.59 -25.88
C ALA A 365 -2.84 -0.81 -24.68
N PRO A 366 -2.87 0.54 -24.68
CA PRO A 366 -2.51 1.30 -23.50
C PRO A 366 -3.58 1.09 -22.41
N GLY A 367 -3.13 0.79 -21.20
CA GLY A 367 -3.95 0.93 -20.00
C GLY A 367 -4.00 2.39 -19.55
N SER A 368 -4.51 2.62 -18.35
CA SER A 368 -4.43 3.93 -17.68
C SER A 368 -3.83 3.77 -16.29
N LEU A 369 -2.96 4.71 -15.92
CA LEU A 369 -2.41 4.85 -14.58
C LEU A 369 -3.00 6.11 -13.93
N GLU A 370 -3.45 5.98 -12.69
CA GLU A 370 -3.85 7.12 -11.86
C GLU A 370 -2.71 7.43 -10.88
N LEU A 371 -2.31 8.70 -10.81
CA LEU A 371 -1.24 9.18 -9.96
C LEU A 371 -1.78 10.27 -9.04
N LEU A 372 -1.46 10.18 -7.75
CA LEU A 372 -1.65 11.24 -6.77
C LEU A 372 -0.29 11.85 -6.43
N LEU A 373 -0.10 13.11 -6.80
CA LEU A 373 1.14 13.86 -6.56
C LEU A 373 0.89 14.92 -5.50
N GLY A 374 1.87 15.14 -4.62
CA GLY A 374 1.86 16.31 -3.75
C GLY A 374 3.18 16.62 -3.10
N PRO A 375 3.32 17.85 -2.56
CA PRO A 375 4.53 18.21 -1.87
C PRO A 375 4.66 17.34 -0.63
N ALA A 376 5.90 16.91 -0.35
CA ALA A 376 6.24 16.31 0.93
C ALA A 376 6.14 17.39 1.99
N ALA A 377 4.93 17.65 2.47
CA ALA A 377 4.74 18.49 3.62
C ALA A 377 5.50 17.84 4.78
N LYS A 378 6.30 18.63 5.52
CA LYS A 378 6.93 18.19 6.77
C LYS A 378 5.85 17.56 7.66
N GLY A 379 5.76 16.23 7.66
CA GLY A 379 4.80 15.44 8.43
C GLY A 379 3.42 15.19 7.82
N ARG A 380 3.16 15.42 6.52
CA ARG A 380 1.89 14.99 5.88
C ARG A 380 2.17 14.27 4.57
N GLN A 381 1.87 12.97 4.57
CA GLN A 381 2.20 12.03 3.50
C GLN A 381 1.03 11.86 2.54
N LEU A 382 1.33 11.75 1.25
CA LEU A 382 0.38 11.44 0.19
C LEU A 382 0.69 10.08 -0.40
N LEU A 383 -0.36 9.33 -0.71
CA LEU A 383 -0.32 7.95 -1.12
C LEU A 383 -0.18 7.86 -2.64
N LEU A 384 0.83 7.16 -3.14
CA LEU A 384 0.84 6.69 -4.52
C LEU A 384 0.06 5.37 -4.57
N ALA A 385 -1.21 5.43 -4.94
CA ALA A 385 -1.98 4.22 -5.22
C ALA A 385 -1.69 3.82 -6.66
N GLY A 386 -0.97 2.71 -6.84
CA GLY A 386 -1.05 1.93 -8.07
C GLY A 386 -2.41 1.24 -8.15
N LEU A 387 -3.46 1.98 -8.54
CA LEU A 387 -4.74 1.37 -8.92
C LEU A 387 -4.64 0.93 -10.39
N PHE A 388 -4.28 -0.33 -10.62
CA PHE A 388 -4.35 -0.93 -11.96
C PHE A 388 -5.77 -1.43 -12.23
N LEU A 389 -6.59 -0.61 -12.90
CA LEU A 389 -7.76 -1.12 -13.60
C LEU A 389 -7.29 -1.69 -14.96
N LEU A 390 -6.92 -2.96 -14.98
CA LEU A 390 -6.76 -3.75 -16.20
C LEU A 390 -8.14 -4.02 -16.81
N LEU A 391 -8.74 -3.01 -17.43
CA LEU A 391 -9.87 -3.19 -18.34
C LEU A 391 -9.33 -3.27 -19.77
N GLY A 392 -8.89 -4.47 -20.18
CA GLY A 392 -8.37 -4.70 -21.52
C GLY A 392 -8.38 -6.17 -21.95
N ALA A 393 -9.32 -6.51 -22.83
CA ALA A 393 -9.37 -7.67 -23.73
C ALA A 393 -9.41 -9.08 -23.10
N GLY A 394 -10.50 -9.40 -22.41
CA GLY A 394 -10.82 -10.79 -22.03
C GLY A 394 -12.24 -10.99 -21.48
N LEU A 395 -12.87 -9.93 -20.98
CA LEU A 395 -14.25 -9.97 -20.45
C LEU A 395 -15.35 -9.61 -21.45
N ALA A 396 -15.02 -9.24 -22.69
CA ALA A 396 -16.03 -8.85 -23.69
C ALA A 396 -17.00 -9.98 -24.05
N GLU A 397 -16.60 -11.25 -23.88
CA GLU A 397 -17.50 -12.39 -24.14
C GLU A 397 -18.35 -12.81 -22.94
N ARG A 398 -18.01 -12.41 -21.71
CA ARG A 398 -18.81 -12.76 -20.51
C ARG A 398 -19.71 -11.65 -20.00
N VAL A 399 -19.49 -10.41 -20.44
CA VAL A 399 -20.32 -9.25 -20.05
C VAL A 399 -21.60 -9.12 -20.90
N LEU A 400 -21.67 -9.77 -22.07
CA LEU A 400 -22.91 -9.80 -22.87
C LEU A 400 -24.07 -10.56 -22.20
N ALA A 401 -23.80 -11.40 -21.20
CA ALA A 401 -24.85 -12.05 -20.40
C ALA A 401 -25.43 -11.15 -19.29
N PHE A 402 -24.75 -10.06 -18.92
CA PHE A 402 -25.18 -9.15 -17.85
C PHE A 402 -25.95 -7.92 -18.36
N PHE A 403 -25.84 -7.57 -19.65
CA PHE A 403 -26.51 -6.39 -20.22
C PHE A 403 -28.00 -6.58 -20.55
N SER A 404 -28.50 -7.82 -20.51
CA SER A 404 -29.93 -8.12 -20.76
C SER A 404 -30.85 -7.77 -19.60
N PHE A 405 -30.32 -7.55 -18.38
CA PHE A 405 -31.13 -7.24 -17.20
C PHE A 405 -31.21 -5.74 -16.87
N GLY A 406 -30.22 -4.95 -17.32
CA GLY A 406 -30.13 -3.51 -17.03
C GLY A 406 -31.12 -2.63 -17.80
N HIS A 407 -31.64 -3.09 -18.95
CA HIS A 407 -32.60 -2.32 -19.74
C HIS A 407 -34.02 -2.29 -19.14
N GLY A 408 -34.40 -3.30 -18.34
CA GLY A 408 -35.71 -3.33 -17.68
C GLY A 408 -35.85 -2.28 -16.57
N VAL A 409 -34.79 -2.06 -15.79
CA VAL A 409 -34.79 -1.12 -14.66
C VAL A 409 -34.76 0.34 -15.14
N PHE A 410 -34.03 0.62 -16.23
CA PHE A 410 -33.98 1.97 -16.80
C PHE A 410 -35.29 2.36 -17.50
N ALA A 411 -36.01 1.41 -18.10
CA ALA A 411 -37.34 1.64 -18.69
C ALA A 411 -38.41 1.91 -17.61
N LEU A 412 -38.36 1.21 -16.47
CA LEU A 412 -39.27 1.47 -15.33
C LEU A 412 -39.02 2.85 -14.71
N TYR A 413 -37.75 3.25 -14.58
CA TYR A 413 -37.36 4.57 -14.06
C TYR A 413 -37.81 5.70 -14.99
N LYS A 414 -37.67 5.54 -16.31
CA LYS A 414 -38.12 6.54 -17.29
C LYS A 414 -39.63 6.67 -17.34
N TRP A 415 -40.38 5.57 -17.18
CA TRP A 415 -41.85 5.60 -17.14
C TRP A 415 -42.39 6.31 -15.89
N TRP A 416 -41.76 6.09 -14.74
CA TRP A 416 -42.13 6.75 -13.48
C TRP A 416 -41.81 8.26 -13.49
N ALA A 417 -40.72 8.67 -14.12
CA ALA A 417 -40.29 10.07 -14.17
C ALA A 417 -41.10 10.97 -15.14
N THR A 418 -41.94 10.39 -16.02
CA THR A 418 -42.67 11.15 -17.06
C THR A 418 -44.18 11.19 -16.87
N ALA A 419 -44.73 10.63 -15.79
CA ALA A 419 -46.17 10.68 -15.53
C ALA A 419 -46.58 12.07 -14.96
N PRO A 420 -47.48 12.82 -15.59
CA PRO A 420 -47.92 14.12 -15.09
C PRO A 420 -48.82 13.99 -13.86
N ILE A 421 -48.51 14.75 -12.81
CA ILE A 421 -49.29 14.86 -11.58
C ILE A 421 -50.33 15.97 -11.75
N GLU A 422 -51.60 15.59 -11.92
CA GLU A 422 -52.74 16.51 -11.71
C GLU A 422 -53.11 16.56 -10.22
N ARG A 423 -53.38 17.78 -9.75
CA ARG A 423 -53.76 18.12 -8.37
C ARG A 423 -55.24 17.83 -8.12
N ALA A 424 -55.59 17.23 -6.98
CA ALA A 424 -56.74 17.65 -6.15
C ALA A 424 -56.80 16.91 -4.79
N ILE A 425 -56.77 17.70 -3.71
CA ILE A 425 -57.71 17.77 -2.55
C ILE A 425 -58.19 16.47 -1.87
N VAL A 426 -57.78 16.35 -0.59
CA VAL A 426 -58.47 15.86 0.64
C VAL A 426 -59.77 15.06 0.52
N VAL A 427 -59.82 13.84 1.11
CA VAL A 427 -60.90 13.34 2.01
C VAL A 427 -60.32 12.26 2.97
N GLU A 428 -60.77 12.30 4.23
CA GLU A 428 -60.49 11.38 5.33
C GLU A 428 -61.02 9.93 5.14
N SER A 429 -60.51 9.04 6.00
CA SER A 429 -60.84 7.61 6.24
C SER A 429 -62.35 7.28 6.29
N PRO A 430 -62.82 6.02 6.06
CA PRO A 430 -62.65 4.93 7.05
C PRO A 430 -62.62 3.46 6.54
N VAL A 431 -61.99 2.58 7.37
CA VAL A 431 -62.45 1.23 7.81
C VAL A 431 -62.87 0.17 6.74
N SER A 432 -62.21 -1.00 6.72
CA SER A 432 -62.77 -2.24 7.30
C SER A 432 -61.89 -3.50 7.09
N LYS A 433 -62.10 -4.44 8.02
CA LYS A 433 -61.49 -5.75 8.22
C LYS A 433 -61.88 -6.75 7.13
N SER A 434 -61.07 -7.80 6.90
CA SER A 434 -61.51 -9.20 7.04
C SER A 434 -60.43 -10.23 6.67
N THR A 435 -60.32 -11.19 7.57
CA THR A 435 -59.70 -12.52 7.62
C THR A 435 -59.91 -13.48 6.43
N ALA A 436 -58.92 -14.37 6.21
CA ALA A 436 -59.02 -15.85 6.10
C ALA A 436 -57.59 -16.43 5.92
N LYS A 437 -56.99 -17.17 6.89
CA LYS A 437 -57.04 -18.62 7.14
C LYS A 437 -56.97 -19.51 5.89
N THR A 438 -56.01 -20.46 5.88
CA THR A 438 -56.08 -21.91 5.49
C THR A 438 -54.62 -22.40 5.40
N GLU A 439 -54.04 -22.97 6.47
CA GLU A 439 -53.94 -24.39 6.86
C GLU A 439 -52.63 -25.08 6.41
N LEU A 440 -52.04 -25.74 7.42
CA LEU A 440 -50.88 -26.61 7.37
C LEU A 440 -51.16 -27.88 6.56
N ASN A 441 -50.11 -28.45 5.96
CA ASN A 441 -49.90 -29.90 5.96
C ASN A 441 -48.39 -30.20 5.92
N LEU A 442 -47.89 -30.82 7.00
CA LEU A 442 -46.60 -31.51 7.10
C LEU A 442 -46.88 -33.02 7.07
N PRO A 443 -46.08 -33.84 6.40
CA PRO A 443 -46.00 -35.27 6.69
C PRO A 443 -44.91 -35.58 7.72
N GLU A 444 -45.24 -36.51 8.61
CA GLU A 444 -44.46 -37.06 9.72
C GLU A 444 -43.19 -37.84 9.30
N PRO A 445 -42.21 -37.98 10.21
CA PRO A 445 -41.02 -38.81 10.01
C PRO A 445 -41.29 -40.30 10.30
N VAL A 446 -40.61 -41.17 9.55
CA VAL A 446 -40.54 -42.61 9.82
C VAL A 446 -39.36 -42.87 10.78
N SER A 447 -39.65 -43.49 11.93
CA SER A 447 -38.72 -44.06 12.93
C SER A 447 -37.95 -45.26 12.35
N ASP A 448 -36.71 -45.58 12.76
CA ASP A 448 -36.21 -45.80 14.13
C ASP A 448 -34.93 -45.04 14.51
#